data_AF-A0A925XP67-F1
#
_entry.id   AF-A0A925XP67-F1
#
_cell.length_a   1.000
_cell.length_b   1.000
_cell.length_c   1.000
_cell.angle_alpha   90.00
_cell.angle_beta   90.00
_cell.angle_gamma   90.00
#
_symmetry.space_group_name_H-M   'P 1'
#
loop_
_entity.id
_entity.type
_entity.pdbx_description
1 polymer ?
#
loop_
_entity_poly.entity_id
_entity_poly.type
_entity_poly.pdbx_seq_one_letter_code
_entity_poly.pdbx_strand_id
1 'polypeptide(L)' 'MGLIDAGAAAKLDRYIGYYGPYFDSHDALDADQAVQQEAANVAHSVVQAVKALRAGQLSQPDKQIKAPRTK' A
#
# COMPACT_ATOMS: atom_id res chain seq x y z
N MET A 1 -10.12 -12.31 14.45
CA MET A 1 -11.03 -11.85 13.39
C MET A 1 -10.80 -12.69 12.14
N GLY A 2 -11.85 -13.05 11.39
CA GLY A 2 -11.76 -13.86 10.16
C GLY A 2 -11.40 -13.05 8.92
N LEU A 3 -10.30 -12.28 8.98
CA LEU A 3 -9.84 -11.46 7.86
C LEU A 3 -9.10 -12.32 6.83
N ILE A 4 -9.19 -11.93 5.56
CA ILE A 4 -8.49 -12.58 4.44
C ILE A 4 -7.35 -11.66 4.00
N ASP A 5 -6.16 -12.23 3.83
CA ASP A 5 -5.00 -11.48 3.35
C ASP A 5 -5.19 -11.06 1.88
N ALA A 6 -4.97 -9.78 1.59
CA ALA A 6 -5.08 -9.20 0.26
C ALA A 6 -3.72 -9.07 -0.45
N GLY A 7 -2.66 -9.69 0.09
CA GLY A 7 -1.30 -9.64 -0.46
C GLY A 7 -0.36 -8.77 0.38
N ALA A 8 0.94 -8.89 0.13
CA ALA A 8 1.95 -8.08 0.79
C ALA A 8 1.76 -6.59 0.49
N ALA A 9 1.37 -6.25 -0.74
CA ALA A 9 1.10 -4.87 -1.12
C ALA A 9 -0.12 -4.24 -0.42
N ALA A 10 -0.96 -5.03 0.27
CA ALA A 10 -2.08 -4.54 1.07
C ALA A 10 -1.67 -4.05 2.47
N LYS A 11 -0.38 -4.10 2.80
CA LYS A 11 0.17 -3.68 4.09
C LYS A 11 1.20 -2.59 3.82
N LEU A 12 1.04 -1.46 4.49
CA LEU A 12 1.98 -0.34 4.41
C LEU A 12 2.43 0.02 5.82
N ASP A 13 3.74 0.04 6.01
CA ASP A 13 4.39 0.56 7.21
C ASP A 13 5.58 1.42 6.76
N ARG A 14 5.63 2.65 7.27
CA ARG A 14 6.57 3.67 6.78
C ARG A 14 6.77 4.78 7.82
N TYR A 15 8.05 5.13 8.02
CA TYR A 15 8.42 6.42 8.58
C TYR A 15 8.70 7.42 7.47
N ILE A 16 8.17 8.63 7.60
CA ILE A 16 8.41 9.76 6.72
C ILE A 16 9.08 10.84 7.56
N GLY A 17 10.21 11.36 7.09
CA GLY A 17 10.94 12.41 7.81
C GLY A 17 11.31 12.02 9.24
N TYR A 18 11.66 10.75 9.51
CA TYR A 18 11.83 10.21 10.88
C TYR A 18 12.73 11.04 11.80
N TYR A 19 13.77 11.67 11.24
CA TYR A 19 14.70 12.55 11.96
C TYR A 19 14.50 14.04 11.64
N GLY A 20 13.47 14.38 10.86
CA GLY A 20 13.14 15.74 10.47
C GLY A 20 12.44 16.52 11.59
N PRO A 21 12.45 17.86 11.53
CA PRO A 21 11.71 18.66 12.48
C PRO A 21 10.20 18.46 12.28
N TYR A 22 9.42 18.67 13.34
CA TYR A 22 7.97 18.45 13.25
C TYR A 22 7.26 19.50 12.39
N PHE A 23 7.77 20.75 12.37
CA PHE A 23 7.05 21.88 11.78
C PHE A 23 6.83 21.76 10.26
N ASP A 24 7.67 21.01 9.54
CA ASP A 24 7.58 20.75 8.10
C ASP A 24 7.21 19.29 7.78
N SER A 25 6.80 18.51 8.78
CA SER A 25 6.51 17.07 8.62
C SER A 25 5.34 16.80 7.65
N HIS A 26 4.34 17.68 7.63
CA HIS A 26 3.23 17.60 6.68
C HIS A 26 3.69 17.90 5.25
N ASP A 27 4.54 18.91 5.05
CA ASP A 27 5.11 19.22 3.74
C ASP A 27 5.97 18.06 3.23
N ALA A 28 6.72 17.40 4.12
CA ALA A 28 7.49 16.21 3.79
C ALA A 28 6.60 15.02 3.36
N LEU A 29 5.44 14.83 3.99
CA LEU A 29 4.45 13.84 3.58
C LEU A 29 3.83 14.18 2.22
N ASP A 30 3.47 15.45 2.01
CA ASP A 30 2.84 15.91 0.77
C ASP A 30 3.78 15.83 -0.43
N ALA A 31 5.09 16.05 -0.21
CA ALA A 31 6.12 15.91 -1.23
C ALA A 31 6.44 14.44 -1.59
N ASP A 32 6.15 13.49 -0.70
CA ASP A 32 6.49 12.07 -0.89
C ASP A 32 5.46 11.36 -1.79
N GLN A 33 5.61 11.51 -3.11
CA GLN A 33 4.75 10.83 -4.08
C GLN A 33 4.81 9.30 -4.00
N ALA A 34 5.90 8.73 -3.49
CA ALA A 34 6.05 7.28 -3.39
C ALA A 34 5.15 6.71 -2.29
N VAL A 35 4.99 7.38 -1.14
CA VAL A 35 4.04 6.92 -0.11
C VAL A 35 2.59 7.05 -0.57
N GLN A 36 2.28 8.08 -1.35
CA GLN A 36 0.96 8.25 -1.95
C GLN A 36 0.65 7.11 -2.92
N GLN A 37 1.62 6.73 -3.76
CA GLN A 37 1.49 5.59 -4.66
C GLN A 37 1.38 4.26 -3.90
N GLU A 38 2.04 4.12 -2.75
CA GLU A 38 1.89 2.94 -1.89
C GLU A 38 0.51 2.83 -1.24
N ALA A 39 -0.05 3.94 -0.77
CA ALA A 39 -1.42 3.96 -0.27
C ALA A 39 -2.42 3.55 -1.38
N ALA A 40 -2.21 4.03 -2.61
CA ALA A 40 -2.98 3.60 -3.77
C ALA A 40 -2.79 2.11 -4.08
N ASN A 41 -1.56 1.60 -4.00
CA ASN A 41 -1.25 0.18 -4.19
C ASN A 41 -1.96 -0.71 -3.15
N VAL A 42 -2.01 -0.29 -1.88
CA VAL A 42 -2.79 -0.99 -0.84
C VAL A 42 -4.25 -1.11 -1.26
N ALA A 43 -4.87 0.00 -1.69
CA ALA A 43 -6.25 0.00 -2.15
C ALA A 43 -6.45 -0.91 -3.37
N HIS A 44 -5.53 -0.88 -4.35
CA HIS A 44 -5.57 -1.77 -5.50
C HIS A 44 -5.53 -3.24 -5.08
N SER A 45 -4.64 -3.61 -4.16
CA SER A 45 -4.49 -4.97 -3.64
C SER A 45 -5.79 -5.49 -3.01
N VAL A 46 -6.41 -4.67 -2.16
CA VAL A 46 -7.68 -5.00 -1.51
C VAL A 46 -8.81 -5.15 -2.53
N VAL A 47 -8.91 -4.25 -3.49
CA VAL A 47 -9.94 -4.32 -4.55
C VAL A 47 -9.79 -5.58 -5.40
N GLN A 48 -8.56 -5.94 -5.78
CA GLN A 48 -8.31 -7.18 -6.53
C GLN A 48 -8.65 -8.41 -5.70
N ALA A 49 -8.31 -8.41 -4.40
CA ALA A 49 -8.64 -9.50 -3.51
C ALA A 49 -10.15 -9.71 -3.39
N VAL A 50 -10.92 -8.62 -3.23
CA VAL A 50 -12.39 -8.68 -3.18
C VAL A 50 -12.98 -9.21 -4.48
N LYS A 51 -12.48 -8.74 -5.64
CA LYS A 51 -12.94 -9.22 -6.95
C LYS A 51 -12.66 -10.72 -7.13
N ALA A 52 -11.43 -11.15 -6.87
CA ALA A 52 -11.02 -12.53 -7.02
C ALA A 52 -11.74 -13.46 -6.03
N LEU A 53 -11.94 -13.02 -4.79
CA LEU A 53 -12.70 -13.74 -3.78
C LEU A 53 -14.15 -13.97 -4.22
N ARG A 54 -14.82 -12.93 -4.72
CA ARG A 54 -16.21 -13.03 -5.21
C ARG A 54 -16.33 -13.93 -6.45
N ALA A 55 -15.27 -14.03 -7.25
CA ALA A 55 -15.19 -14.94 -8.39
C ALA A 55 -14.82 -16.39 -8.00
N GLY A 56 -14.50 -16.66 -6.72
CA GLY A 56 -13.99 -17.97 -6.28
C GLY A 56 -12.58 -18.29 -6.78
N GLN A 57 -11.80 -17.25 -7.15
CA GLN A 57 -10.50 -17.35 -7.83
C GLN A 57 -9.39 -16.61 -7.07
N LEU A 58 -9.52 -16.46 -5.74
CA LEU A 58 -8.54 -15.73 -4.94
C LEU A 58 -7.14 -16.35 -5.09
N SER A 59 -6.24 -15.61 -5.76
CA SER A 59 -4.85 -16.03 -5.98
C SER A 59 -3.96 -14.80 -6.16
N GLN A 60 -3.01 -14.62 -5.23
CA GLN A 60 -2.03 -13.51 -5.15
C GLN A 60 -2.56 -12.16 -5.71
N PRO A 61 -3.45 -11.46 -4.98
CA PRO A 61 -4.15 -10.28 -5.47
C PRO A 61 -3.24 -9.11 -5.86
N ASP A 62 -2.01 -9.09 -5.33
CA ASP A 62 -0.98 -8.08 -5.53
C ASP A 62 0.03 -8.40 -6.63
N LYS A 63 -0.11 -9.52 -7.35
CA LYS A 63 0.90 -9.99 -8.33
C LYS A 63 1.30 -8.95 -9.38
N GLN A 64 0.39 -8.05 -9.75
CA GLN A 64 0.63 -7.01 -10.77
C GLN A 64 1.01 -5.64 -10.18
N ILE A 65 1.07 -5.53 -8.86
CA ILE A 65 1.37 -4.27 -8.18
C ILE A 65 2.89 -4.08 -8.14
N LYS A 66 3.34 -2.93 -8.66
CA LYS A 66 4.75 -2.56 -8.67
C LYS A 66 5.05 -1.65 -7.47
N ALA A 67 6.15 -1.93 -6.78
CA ALA A 67 6.63 -1.03 -5.73
C ALA A 67 7.11 0.28 -6.38
N PRO A 68 6.72 1.46 -5.85
CA PRO A 68 7.19 2.73 -6.38
C PRO A 68 8.64 3.03 -5.99
N ARG A 69 9.20 2.27 -5.04
CA ARG A 69 10.59 2.39 -4.60
C ARG A 69 11.38 1.15 -4.97
N THR A 70 12.66 1.35 -5.28
CA THR A 70 13.63 0.27 -5.43
C THR A 70 13.84 -0.44 -4.08
N LYS A 71 14.05 -1.76 -4.13
CA LYS A 71 14.40 -2.57 -2.96
C LYS A 71 15.83 -2.34 -2.51
#